data_AF-A0A833XSP5-F1
#
_entry.id   AF-A0A833XSP5-F1
#
_cell.length_a   1.000
_cell.length_b   1.000
_cell.length_c   1.000
_cell.angle_alpha   90.00
_cell.angle_beta   90.00
_cell.angle_gamma   90.00
#
_symmetry.space_group_name_H-M   'P 1'
#
loop_
_entity.id
_entity.type
_entity.pdbx_description
1 polymer ?
#
loop_
_entity_poly.entity_id
_entity_poly.type
_entity_poly.pdbx_seq_one_letter_code
_entity_poly.pdbx_strand_id
1 'polypeptide(L)'
;MSRINNLVIGHSICINLKAKKVRQKRRSFSIEKWTAIAKEIDSLLAIGFIREAHYLEWLSNVVLIRKANSKWRMCMDFIDLNKTCPKDSFPLPQIDIIVDATIEQKSLSFMEAYSEFNQIRMNKANEEKTAFITDRWHYCYRVLPFGLKNTGATYQRLVNQMFKHQIRKTIEVYVDDQLVKSKEATQQLEHPQWIS
;
A
#
# COMPACT_ATOMS: atom_id res chain seq x y z
N MET A 1 14.53 -8.17 -12.48
CA MET A 1 13.13 -8.16 -12.01
C MET A 1 12.68 -9.56 -11.59
N SER A 2 12.97 -10.00 -10.36
CA SER A 2 12.24 -11.14 -9.79
C SER A 2 10.94 -10.59 -9.21
N ARG A 3 9.80 -10.86 -9.86
CA ARG A 3 8.49 -10.73 -9.22
C ARG A 3 8.59 -11.37 -7.83
N ILE A 4 8.17 -10.65 -6.78
CA ILE A 4 7.87 -11.31 -5.50
C ILE A 4 7.01 -12.51 -5.85
N ASN A 5 7.50 -13.70 -5.52
CA ASN A 5 6.85 -14.95 -5.88
C ASN A 5 5.37 -14.84 -5.45
N ASN A 6 4.42 -15.11 -6.35
CA ASN A 6 2.97 -15.00 -6.10
C ASN A 6 2.47 -15.91 -4.94
N LEU A 7 3.38 -16.62 -4.28
CA LEU A 7 3.17 -17.57 -3.20
C LEU A 7 3.36 -16.98 -1.80
N VAL A 8 3.83 -15.73 -1.63
CA VAL A 8 4.21 -15.26 -0.30
C VAL A 8 2.98 -14.82 0.51
N ILE A 9 2.32 -13.67 0.23
CA ILE A 9 1.12 -13.21 0.95
C ILE A 9 0.20 -12.39 0.02
N GLY A 10 -1.12 -12.61 0.09
CA GLY A 10 -2.14 -11.74 -0.54
C GLY A 10 -2.93 -10.93 0.50
N HIS A 11 -3.41 -9.75 0.13
CA HIS A 11 -4.22 -8.92 1.02
C HIS A 11 -5.70 -9.34 0.98
N SER A 12 -6.32 -9.46 2.15
CA SER A 12 -7.74 -9.71 2.29
C SER A 12 -8.41 -8.65 3.15
N ILE A 13 -9.59 -8.22 2.75
CA ILE A 13 -10.42 -7.27 3.49
C ILE A 13 -11.41 -8.09 4.32
N CYS A 14 -11.19 -8.15 5.63
CA CYS A 14 -12.13 -8.75 6.56
C CYS A 14 -13.25 -7.74 6.83
N ILE A 15 -14.44 -7.94 6.26
CA ILE A 15 -15.61 -7.10 6.53
C ILE A 15 -16.47 -7.81 7.58
N ASN A 16 -16.96 -7.08 8.58
CA ASN A 16 -18.01 -7.58 9.46
C ASN A 16 -19.27 -7.88 8.64
N LEU A 17 -19.73 -9.13 8.62
CA LEU A 17 -20.86 -9.58 7.81
C LEU A 17 -22.17 -8.80 8.05
N LYS A 18 -22.33 -8.22 9.24
CA LYS A 18 -23.51 -7.39 9.59
C LYS A 18 -23.38 -5.93 9.16
N ALA A 19 -22.23 -5.54 8.63
CA ALA A 19 -21.97 -4.15 8.30
C ALA A 19 -22.76 -3.71 7.06
N LYS A 20 -23.29 -2.49 7.13
CA LYS A 20 -24.00 -1.88 6.01
C LYS A 20 -23.02 -1.57 4.89
N LYS A 21 -23.28 -2.12 3.70
CA LYS A 21 -22.58 -1.81 2.46
C LYS A 21 -22.85 -0.35 2.07
N VAL A 22 -21.80 0.42 1.76
CA VAL A 22 -21.90 1.85 1.45
C VAL A 22 -21.45 2.12 0.03
N ARG A 23 -22.31 2.81 -0.72
CA ARG A 23 -21.99 3.42 -2.02
C ARG A 23 -21.99 4.93 -1.86
N GLN A 24 -20.81 5.53 -1.90
CA GLN A 24 -20.67 6.96 -1.73
C GLN A 24 -21.27 7.71 -2.93
N LYS A 25 -21.74 8.94 -2.70
CA LYS A 25 -22.17 9.83 -3.80
C LYS A 25 -20.94 10.37 -4.52
N ARG A 26 -21.01 10.45 -5.85
CA ARG A 26 -19.92 10.99 -6.69
C ARG A 26 -19.60 12.43 -6.27
N ARG A 27 -18.32 12.72 -6.08
CA ARG A 27 -17.81 14.08 -5.86
C ARG A 27 -17.59 14.81 -7.17
N SER A 28 -17.74 16.13 -7.13
CA SER A 28 -17.37 17.03 -8.23
C SER A 28 -15.90 17.41 -8.13
N PHE A 29 -15.21 17.47 -9.26
CA PHE A 29 -13.82 17.91 -9.37
C PHE A 29 -13.70 18.97 -10.46
N SER A 30 -12.70 19.85 -10.35
CA SER A 30 -12.32 20.77 -11.42
C SER A 30 -11.78 20.00 -12.63
N ILE A 31 -11.78 20.64 -13.80
CA ILE A 31 -11.26 20.06 -15.05
C ILE A 31 -9.81 19.59 -14.87
N GLU A 32 -8.94 20.41 -14.27
CA GLU A 32 -7.55 20.05 -13.97
C GLU A 32 -7.44 18.73 -13.18
N LYS A 33 -8.29 18.57 -12.16
CA LYS A 33 -8.30 17.40 -11.30
C LYS A 33 -8.82 16.16 -12.04
N TRP A 34 -9.85 16.31 -12.88
CA TRP A 34 -10.33 15.21 -13.72
C TRP A 34 -9.27 14.76 -14.72
N THR A 35 -8.53 15.68 -15.34
CA THR A 35 -7.41 15.35 -16.22
C THR A 35 -6.33 14.55 -15.49
N ALA A 36 -5.99 14.95 -14.26
CA ALA A 36 -5.03 14.22 -13.43
C ALA A 36 -5.52 12.80 -13.07
N ILE A 37 -6.80 12.66 -12.69
CA ILE A 37 -7.43 11.38 -12.39
C ILE A 37 -7.43 10.47 -13.62
N ALA A 38 -7.83 11.01 -14.78
CA ALA A 38 -7.89 10.24 -16.02
C ALA A 38 -6.52 9.68 -16.41
N LYS A 39 -5.47 10.52 -16.35
CA LYS A 39 -4.10 10.10 -16.63
C LYS A 39 -3.61 9.00 -15.68
N GLU A 40 -3.93 9.10 -14.39
CA GLU A 40 -3.55 8.09 -13.41
C GLU A 40 -4.29 6.76 -13.65
N ILE A 41 -5.58 6.82 -13.96
CA ILE A 41 -6.38 5.62 -14.30
C ILE A 41 -5.77 4.90 -15.51
N ASP A 42 -5.42 5.62 -16.57
CA ASP A 42 -4.86 5.03 -17.79
C ASP A 42 -3.53 4.33 -17.50
N SER A 43 -2.68 4.94 -16.66
CA SER A 43 -1.43 4.34 -16.18
C SER A 43 -1.67 3.06 -15.38
N LEU A 44 -2.62 3.10 -14.42
CA LEU A 44 -2.94 1.94 -13.58
C LEU A 44 -3.58 0.79 -14.38
N LEU A 45 -4.36 1.10 -15.41
CA LEU A 45 -4.92 0.11 -16.35
C LEU A 45 -3.81 -0.53 -17.20
N ALA A 46 -2.90 0.28 -17.76
CA ALA A 46 -1.82 -0.20 -18.60
C ALA A 46 -0.89 -1.19 -17.86
N ILE A 47 -0.63 -0.95 -16.58
CA ILE A 47 0.20 -1.84 -15.73
C ILE A 47 -0.65 -3.00 -15.14
N GLY A 48 -1.98 -2.94 -15.25
CA GLY A 48 -2.90 -3.98 -14.78
C GLY A 48 -3.10 -4.00 -13.26
N PHE A 49 -2.92 -2.86 -12.59
CA PHE A 49 -3.16 -2.68 -11.16
C PHE A 49 -4.64 -2.50 -10.83
N ILE A 50 -5.42 -1.96 -11.76
CA ILE A 50 -6.87 -1.87 -11.66
C ILE A 50 -7.56 -2.61 -12.80
N ARG A 51 -8.84 -2.89 -12.62
CA ARG A 51 -9.74 -3.41 -13.66
C ARG A 51 -11.12 -2.80 -13.53
N GLU A 52 -11.90 -2.89 -14.59
CA GLU A 52 -13.33 -2.58 -14.53
C GLU A 52 -14.04 -3.49 -13.53
N ALA A 53 -15.02 -2.91 -12.84
CA ALA A 53 -15.77 -3.55 -11.79
C ALA A 53 -17.28 -3.39 -12.02
N HIS A 54 -18.02 -4.48 -11.83
CA HIS A 54 -19.45 -4.56 -12.11
C HIS A 54 -20.23 -4.92 -10.83
N TYR A 55 -21.54 -4.65 -10.82
CA TYR A 55 -22.45 -5.04 -9.73
C TYR A 55 -21.96 -4.70 -8.31
N LEU A 56 -21.62 -3.41 -8.12
CA LEU A 56 -20.87 -2.96 -6.95
C LEU A 56 -21.72 -2.81 -5.69
N GLU A 57 -21.26 -3.46 -4.63
CA GLU A 57 -21.79 -3.32 -3.27
C GLU A 57 -21.10 -2.19 -2.49
N TRP A 58 -19.80 -2.02 -2.71
CA TRP A 58 -18.97 -0.98 -2.13
C TRP A 58 -18.55 -0.01 -3.22
N LEU A 59 -18.59 1.28 -2.91
CA LEU A 59 -18.17 2.29 -3.87
C LEU A 59 -17.60 3.52 -3.16
N SER A 60 -16.30 3.73 -3.33
CA SER A 60 -15.55 4.83 -2.72
C SER A 60 -15.30 5.97 -3.71
N ASN A 61 -15.14 7.19 -3.21
CA ASN A 61 -14.69 8.32 -4.02
C ASN A 61 -13.17 8.33 -4.17
N VAL A 62 -12.72 8.94 -5.26
CA VAL A 62 -11.32 9.37 -5.39
C VAL A 62 -11.06 10.59 -4.51
N VAL A 63 -9.84 10.70 -3.99
CA VAL A 63 -9.29 11.87 -3.30
C VAL A 63 -7.96 12.21 -3.95
N LEU A 64 -7.74 13.49 -4.22
CA LEU A 64 -6.47 13.98 -4.76
C LEU A 64 -5.70 14.72 -3.69
N ILE A 65 -4.45 14.31 -3.48
CA ILE A 65 -3.53 14.93 -2.53
C ILE A 65 -2.39 15.57 -3.32
N ARG A 66 -2.01 16.82 -3.00
CA ARG A 66 -0.82 17.44 -3.56
C ARG A 66 0.42 16.92 -2.85
N LYS A 67 1.39 16.41 -3.60
CA LYS A 67 2.74 16.13 -3.11
C LYS A 67 3.55 17.43 -3.03
N ALA A 68 4.64 17.42 -2.26
CA ALA A 68 5.59 18.52 -2.17
C ALA A 68 6.20 18.89 -3.54
N ASN A 69 6.34 17.91 -4.45
CA ASN A 69 6.79 18.13 -5.83
C ASN A 69 5.68 18.66 -6.77
N SER A 70 4.59 19.19 -6.22
CA SER A 70 3.43 19.73 -6.94
C SER A 70 2.66 18.73 -7.82
N LYS A 71 3.01 17.43 -7.79
CA LYS A 71 2.23 16.39 -8.50
C LYS A 71 1.02 15.96 -7.68
N TRP A 72 -0.07 15.66 -8.38
CA TRP A 72 -1.25 15.04 -7.79
C TRP A 72 -0.97 13.56 -7.49
N ARG A 73 -1.39 13.09 -6.31
CA ARG A 73 -1.47 11.67 -5.95
C ARG A 73 -2.93 11.29 -5.80
N MET A 74 -3.36 10.26 -6.54
CA MET A 74 -4.69 9.68 -6.43
C MET A 74 -4.74 8.71 -5.23
N CYS A 75 -5.72 8.91 -4.36
CA CYS A 75 -6.04 8.03 -3.23
C CYS A 75 -7.54 7.70 -3.27
N MET A 76 -7.94 6.63 -2.58
CA MET A 76 -9.36 6.29 -2.43
C MET A 76 -9.84 6.59 -1.02
N ASP A 77 -11.04 7.14 -0.93
CA ASP A 77 -11.73 7.38 0.33
C ASP A 77 -12.36 6.08 0.84
N PHE A 78 -11.53 5.24 1.47
CA PHE A 78 -11.96 3.99 2.08
C PHE A 78 -12.50 4.18 3.50
N ILE A 79 -12.89 5.39 3.93
CA ILE A 79 -13.37 5.62 5.31
C ILE A 79 -14.51 4.67 5.69
N ASP A 80 -15.53 4.55 4.84
CA ASP A 80 -16.69 3.70 5.14
C ASP A 80 -16.34 2.21 5.14
N LEU A 81 -15.52 1.79 4.16
CA LEU A 81 -15.03 0.42 4.09
C LEU A 81 -14.18 0.06 5.33
N ASN A 82 -13.27 0.95 5.74
CA ASN A 82 -12.39 0.77 6.88
C ASN A 82 -13.12 0.69 8.22
N LYS A 83 -14.23 1.43 8.38
CA LYS A 83 -15.09 1.35 9.57
C LYS A 83 -15.66 -0.05 9.77
N THR A 84 -15.90 -0.79 8.69
CA THR A 84 -16.47 -2.14 8.75
C THR A 84 -15.46 -3.23 9.01
N CYS A 85 -14.17 -2.91 8.88
CA CYS A 85 -13.08 -3.84 9.05
C CYS A 85 -12.62 -3.83 10.52
N PRO A 86 -12.61 -4.97 11.23
CA PRO A 86 -11.90 -5.06 12.49
C PRO A 86 -10.42 -4.74 12.25
N LYS A 87 -9.81 -4.09 13.24
CA LYS A 87 -8.37 -3.80 13.19
C LYS A 87 -7.61 -5.12 13.28
N ASP A 88 -6.64 -5.29 12.41
CA ASP A 88 -5.72 -6.42 12.48
C ASP A 88 -4.70 -6.16 13.60
N SER A 89 -4.67 -7.04 14.61
CA SER A 89 -3.77 -6.94 15.77
C SER A 89 -2.41 -7.59 15.54
N PHE A 90 -1.96 -7.72 14.27
CA PHE A 90 -0.62 -8.20 13.99
C PHE A 90 0.42 -7.35 14.73
N PRO A 91 1.37 -7.97 15.46
CA PRO A 91 2.34 -7.23 16.25
C PRO A 91 3.25 -6.42 15.33
N LEU A 92 3.18 -5.10 15.46
CA LEU A 92 4.16 -4.20 14.86
C LEU A 92 5.35 -4.07 15.82
N PRO A 93 6.58 -3.90 15.30
CA PRO A 93 7.72 -3.66 16.16
C PRO A 93 7.55 -2.38 16.97
N GLN A 94 8.02 -2.39 18.21
CA GLN A 94 8.08 -1.17 19.03
C GLN A 94 9.20 -0.27 18.53
N ILE A 95 8.93 1.03 18.45
CA ILE A 95 9.89 2.04 17.98
C ILE A 95 11.14 2.01 18.87
N ASP A 96 10.99 1.91 20.18
CA ASP A 96 12.12 1.89 21.12
C ASP A 96 13.09 0.73 20.82
N ILE A 97 12.57 -0.46 20.49
CA ILE A 97 13.40 -1.61 20.11
C ILE A 97 14.19 -1.33 18.83
N ILE A 98 13.57 -0.68 17.85
CA ILE A 98 14.24 -0.32 16.60
C ILE A 98 15.33 0.71 16.87
N VAL A 99 15.03 1.73 17.68
CA VAL A 99 15.98 2.80 18.04
C VAL A 99 17.17 2.21 18.80
N ASP A 100 16.94 1.40 19.83
CA ASP A 100 18.01 0.75 20.59
C ASP A 100 18.92 -0.08 19.69
N ALA A 101 18.33 -0.77 18.71
CA ALA A 101 19.07 -1.60 17.77
C ALA A 101 19.90 -0.79 16.74
N THR A 102 19.80 0.54 16.74
CA THR A 102 20.59 1.45 15.88
C THR A 102 21.74 2.13 16.59
N ILE A 103 21.75 2.17 17.93
CA ILE A 103 22.73 2.93 18.73
C ILE A 103 24.18 2.49 18.45
N GLU A 104 24.40 1.20 18.21
CA GLU A 104 25.75 0.63 17.98
C GLU A 104 26.14 0.51 16.50
N GLN A 105 25.35 1.07 15.58
CA GLN A 105 25.58 0.94 14.13
C GLN A 105 26.41 2.10 13.60
N LYS A 106 27.35 1.81 12.68
CA LYS A 106 28.20 2.84 12.08
C LYS A 106 27.54 3.53 10.90
N SER A 107 26.61 2.87 10.23
CA SER A 107 25.80 3.46 9.15
C SER A 107 24.37 2.92 9.17
N LEU A 108 23.45 3.80 8.74
CA LEU A 108 22.03 3.54 8.60
C LEU A 108 21.59 4.00 7.22
N SER A 109 20.80 3.18 6.52
CA SER A 109 20.20 3.52 5.25
C SER A 109 18.70 3.32 5.31
N PHE A 110 17.94 4.35 4.95
CA PHE A 110 16.48 4.30 4.89
C PHE A 110 16.03 3.92 3.48
N MET A 111 15.21 2.88 3.40
CA MET A 111 14.57 2.43 2.18
C MET A 111 13.06 2.61 2.29
N GLU A 112 12.48 3.37 1.36
CA GLU A 112 11.03 3.53 1.26
C GLU A 112 10.43 2.35 0.49
N ALA A 113 9.53 1.61 1.15
CA ALA A 113 8.86 0.44 0.56
C ALA A 113 7.64 0.79 -0.31
N TYR A 114 7.44 2.06 -0.66
CA TYR A 114 6.19 2.54 -1.24
C TYR A 114 5.76 1.80 -2.53
N SER A 115 6.73 1.39 -3.36
CA SER A 115 6.47 0.60 -4.58
C SER A 115 6.14 -0.87 -4.30
N GLU A 116 6.50 -1.39 -3.13
CA GLU A 116 6.36 -2.79 -2.76
C GLU A 116 4.91 -3.14 -2.40
N PHE A 117 4.13 -2.19 -1.87
CA PHE A 117 2.69 -2.38 -1.63
C PHE A 117 1.92 -2.76 -2.90
N ASN A 118 2.26 -2.12 -4.02
CA ASN A 118 1.62 -2.38 -5.31
C ASN A 118 1.98 -3.77 -5.87
N GLN A 119 2.95 -4.48 -5.28
CA GLN A 119 3.28 -5.87 -5.63
C GLN A 119 2.41 -6.88 -4.86
N ILE A 120 1.78 -6.47 -3.76
CA ILE A 120 0.88 -7.33 -2.98
C ILE A 120 -0.45 -7.46 -3.71
N ARG A 121 -0.79 -8.69 -4.10
CA ARG A 121 -2.06 -8.97 -4.78
C ARG A 121 -3.23 -8.90 -3.79
N MET A 122 -4.33 -8.33 -4.25
CA MET A 122 -5.61 -8.47 -3.58
C MET A 122 -6.12 -9.89 -3.75
N ASN A 123 -6.77 -10.43 -2.72
CA ASN A 123 -7.59 -11.62 -2.89
C ASN A 123 -8.74 -11.30 -3.86
N LYS A 124 -8.94 -12.14 -4.88
CA LYS A 124 -9.96 -11.94 -5.92
C LYS A 124 -11.36 -11.67 -5.35
N ALA A 125 -11.73 -12.34 -4.26
CA ALA A 125 -13.04 -12.15 -3.60
C ALA A 125 -13.20 -10.77 -2.93
N ASN A 126 -12.11 -10.01 -2.79
CA ASN A 126 -12.07 -8.71 -2.13
C ASN A 126 -11.73 -7.55 -3.07
N GLU A 127 -11.31 -7.80 -4.31
CA GLU A 127 -10.98 -6.74 -5.27
C GLU A 127 -12.13 -5.74 -5.43
N GLU A 128 -13.35 -6.22 -5.70
CA GLU A 128 -14.50 -5.35 -5.97
C GLU A 128 -14.96 -4.54 -4.74
N LYS A 129 -14.53 -4.92 -3.54
CA LYS A 129 -14.76 -4.13 -2.33
C LYS A 129 -13.96 -2.82 -2.34
N THR A 130 -12.89 -2.76 -3.14
CA THR A 130 -12.06 -1.56 -3.35
C THR A 130 -12.55 -0.70 -4.52
N ALA A 131 -13.75 -0.94 -5.02
CA ALA A 131 -14.25 -0.22 -6.18
C ALA A 131 -14.41 1.27 -5.91
N PHE A 132 -14.12 2.09 -6.92
CA PHE A 132 -14.15 3.54 -6.83
C PHE A 132 -14.81 4.22 -8.02
N ILE A 133 -15.31 5.42 -7.76
CA ILE A 133 -16.04 6.25 -8.73
C ILE A 133 -15.07 7.06 -9.57
N THR A 134 -15.25 7.00 -10.88
CA THR A 134 -14.60 7.91 -11.83
C THR A 134 -15.65 8.56 -12.73
N ASP A 135 -15.21 9.38 -13.67
CA ASP A 135 -16.05 9.99 -14.69
C ASP A 135 -16.41 9.06 -15.85
N ARG A 136 -15.59 8.04 -16.09
CA ARG A 136 -15.73 7.08 -17.20
C ARG A 136 -16.47 5.82 -16.76
N TRP A 137 -15.87 5.06 -15.84
CA TRP A 137 -16.38 3.76 -15.39
C TRP A 137 -16.10 3.56 -13.89
N HIS A 138 -16.56 2.45 -13.35
CA HIS A 138 -16.11 2.02 -12.03
C HIS A 138 -14.97 1.03 -12.16
N TYR A 139 -13.92 1.26 -11.37
CA TYR A 139 -12.76 0.39 -11.35
C TYR A 139 -12.53 -0.12 -9.94
N CYS A 140 -11.85 -1.26 -9.82
CA CYS A 140 -11.38 -1.79 -8.55
C CYS A 140 -9.91 -2.21 -8.66
N TYR A 141 -9.23 -2.28 -7.52
CA TYR A 141 -7.81 -2.65 -7.48
C TYR A 141 -7.62 -4.17 -7.43
N ARG A 142 -6.64 -4.64 -8.22
CA ARG A 142 -6.09 -6.01 -8.23
C ARG A 142 -4.88 -6.18 -7.31
N VAL A 143 -4.27 -5.06 -6.92
CA VAL A 143 -3.13 -4.97 -6.01
C VAL A 143 -3.52 -4.12 -4.82
N LEU A 144 -2.82 -4.23 -3.69
CA LEU A 144 -3.18 -3.54 -2.45
C LEU A 144 -3.16 -2.01 -2.63
N PRO A 145 -4.32 -1.32 -2.59
CA PRO A 145 -4.33 0.14 -2.70
C PRO A 145 -3.97 0.82 -1.38
N PHE A 146 -3.53 2.07 -1.49
CA PHE A 146 -3.37 2.94 -0.33
C PHE A 146 -4.70 3.26 0.35
N GLY A 147 -4.64 3.49 1.66
CA GLY A 147 -5.77 3.94 2.45
C GLY A 147 -6.62 2.82 3.06
N LEU A 148 -6.31 1.54 2.83
CA LEU A 148 -6.95 0.44 3.55
C LEU A 148 -6.39 0.29 4.98
N LYS A 149 -7.28 0.00 5.93
CA LYS A 149 -6.98 -0.03 7.37
C LYS A 149 -5.85 -0.99 7.77
N ASN A 150 -5.79 -2.16 7.14
CA ASN A 150 -4.90 -3.26 7.55
C ASN A 150 -3.72 -3.47 6.57
N THR A 151 -3.39 -2.45 5.76
CA THR A 151 -2.27 -2.50 4.82
C THR A 151 -0.94 -2.72 5.55
N GLY A 152 -0.66 -1.94 6.61
CA GLY A 152 0.59 -2.07 7.37
C GLY A 152 0.79 -3.45 8.00
N ALA A 153 -0.27 -4.06 8.54
CA ALA A 153 -0.20 -5.42 9.09
C ALA A 153 0.10 -6.48 8.01
N THR A 154 -0.49 -6.31 6.82
CA THR A 154 -0.24 -7.22 5.68
C THR A 154 1.20 -7.12 5.21
N TYR A 155 1.70 -5.90 5.08
CA TYR A 155 3.06 -5.64 4.66
C TYR A 155 4.09 -6.11 5.68
N GLN A 156 3.86 -5.85 6.98
CA GLN A 156 4.74 -6.35 8.03
C GLN A 156 4.83 -7.89 8.02
N ARG A 157 3.72 -8.60 7.77
CA ARG A 157 3.76 -10.06 7.59
C ARG A 157 4.63 -10.47 6.41
N LEU A 158 4.48 -9.79 5.28
CA LEU A 158 5.26 -10.06 4.06
C LEU A 158 6.76 -9.91 4.34
N VAL A 159 7.16 -8.76 4.89
CA VAL A 159 8.56 -8.48 5.22
C VAL A 159 9.09 -9.45 6.27
N ASN A 160 8.32 -9.73 7.33
CA ASN A 160 8.72 -10.70 8.35
C ASN A 160 8.99 -12.09 7.78
N GLN A 161 8.24 -12.47 6.73
CA GLN A 161 8.45 -13.73 6.03
C GLN A 161 9.64 -13.68 5.07
N MET A 162 9.82 -12.59 4.32
CA MET A 162 10.90 -12.42 3.34
C MET A 162 12.28 -12.27 4.01
N PHE A 163 12.35 -11.49 5.09
CA PHE A 163 13.59 -11.14 5.78
C PHE A 163 13.73 -11.80 7.15
N LYS A 164 13.06 -12.94 7.36
CA LYS A 164 13.01 -13.67 8.64
C LYS A 164 14.37 -13.84 9.30
N HIS A 165 15.44 -14.00 8.52
CA HIS A 165 16.79 -14.24 9.02
C HIS A 165 17.64 -12.98 9.18
N GLN A 166 17.25 -11.88 8.53
CA GLN A 166 17.95 -10.59 8.48
C GLN A 166 17.34 -9.55 9.44
N ILE A 167 16.04 -9.68 9.74
CA ILE A 167 15.33 -8.82 10.69
C ILE A 167 16.01 -8.87 12.06
N ARG A 168 16.15 -7.69 12.69
CA ARG A 168 16.89 -7.42 13.93
C ARG A 168 18.40 -7.53 13.85
N LYS A 169 18.95 -8.13 12.78
CA LYS A 169 20.41 -8.23 12.58
C LYS A 169 20.92 -7.09 11.73
N THR A 170 20.45 -7.03 10.49
CA THR A 170 20.93 -6.10 9.46
C THR A 170 19.81 -5.23 8.92
N ILE A 171 18.54 -5.61 9.13
CA ILE A 171 17.37 -4.86 8.68
C ILE A 171 16.40 -4.70 9.86
N GLU A 172 15.89 -3.50 10.06
CA GLU A 172 14.67 -3.25 10.85
C GLU A 172 13.59 -2.77 9.90
N VAL A 173 12.34 -3.18 10.11
CA VAL A 173 11.23 -2.73 9.28
C VAL A 173 10.06 -2.34 10.15
N TYR A 174 9.56 -1.13 9.93
CA TYR A 174 8.42 -0.56 10.60
C TYR A 174 7.39 -0.07 9.57
N VAL A 175 6.34 -0.85 9.36
CA VAL A 175 5.24 -0.48 8.45
C VAL A 175 5.80 -0.11 7.07
N ASP A 176 5.81 1.16 6.67
CA ASP A 176 6.23 1.57 5.31
C ASP A 176 7.74 1.88 5.21
N ASP A 177 8.46 1.90 6.34
CA ASP A 177 9.87 2.28 6.44
C ASP A 177 10.75 1.06 6.71
N GLN A 178 11.76 0.85 5.86
CA GLN A 178 12.82 -0.14 6.10
C GLN A 178 14.13 0.57 6.43
N LEU A 179 14.84 0.04 7.42
CA LEU A 179 16.12 0.54 7.88
C LEU A 179 17.17 -0.56 7.75
N VAL A 180 18.17 -0.32 6.91
CA VAL A 180 19.33 -1.20 6.77
C VAL A 180 20.46 -0.67 7.65
N LYS A 181 21.07 -1.55 8.43
CA LYS A 181 22.07 -1.24 9.45
C LYS A 181 23.39 -1.94 9.13
N SER A 182 24.51 -1.23 9.25
CA SER A 182 25.85 -1.83 9.10
C SER A 182 26.83 -1.39 10.18
N LYS A 183 27.72 -2.32 10.55
CA LYS A 183 28.83 -2.12 11.50
C LYS A 183 30.10 -1.59 10.83
N GLU A 184 30.12 -1.51 9.50
CA GLU A 184 31.25 -0.98 8.72
C GLU A 184 30.86 0.33 8.04
N ALA A 185 31.70 1.36 8.20
CA ALA A 185 31.43 2.72 7.71
C ALA A 185 31.40 2.82 6.17
N THR A 186 31.96 1.84 5.46
CA THR A 186 32.18 1.85 4.01
C THR A 186 31.04 1.28 3.18
N GLN A 187 30.02 0.67 3.80
CA GLN A 187 28.79 0.29 3.11
C GLN A 187 27.76 1.41 3.19
N GLN A 188 28.09 2.60 2.68
CA GLN A 188 27.06 3.38 1.99
C GLN A 188 26.76 2.60 0.72
N LEU A 189 25.88 1.61 0.83
CA LEU A 189 25.30 0.99 -0.34
C LEU A 189 24.65 2.14 -1.12
N GLU A 190 25.25 2.47 -2.26
CA GLU A 190 24.57 3.22 -3.31
C GLU A 190 23.14 2.67 -3.37
N HIS A 191 22.15 3.58 -3.36
CA HIS A 191 20.74 3.24 -3.49
C HIS A 191 20.61 2.03 -4.43
N PRO A 192 20.19 0.85 -3.93
CA PRO A 192 20.15 -0.32 -4.78
C PRO A 192 19.23 0.00 -5.95
N GLN A 193 19.79 0.13 -7.16
CA GLN A 193 19.08 0.43 -8.42
C GLN A 193 18.18 -0.74 -8.86
N TRP A 194 17.52 -1.45 -7.93
CA TRP A 194 16.85 -2.72 -8.20
C TRP A 194 15.34 -2.63 -8.36
N ILE A 195 14.74 -1.43 -8.41
CA ILE A 195 13.32 -1.28 -8.76
C ILE A 195 13.12 -0.07 -9.69
N SER A 196 13.37 -0.30 -10.98
CA SER A 196 12.74 0.42 -12.10
C SER A 196 11.56 -0.40 -12.61
#